data_AF-A0A7V0ZLJ4-F1
#
_entry.id   AF-A0A7V0ZLJ4-F1
#
_cell.length_a   1.000
_cell.length_b   1.000
_cell.length_c   1.000
_cell.angle_alpha   90.00
_cell.angle_beta   90.00
_cell.angle_gamma   90.00
#
_symmetry.space_group_name_H-M   'P 1'
#
loop_
_entity.id
_entity.type
_entity.pdbx_description
1 polymer ?
#
loop_
_entity_poly.entity_id
_entity_poly.type
_entity_poly.pdbx_seq_one_letter_code
_entity_poly.pdbx_strand_id
1 'polypeptide(L)'
;MDTIFIFLQHIVPQHLLSRCTGALAHLRHPAWLKNWVIQRFIQHFDVNMAEAAQSDPKRYASFNEFFTRPLQDGVRPIAEADIVCPADGAISQMGAIQEGLLFQAKGRHFSVGQLLGGDRKRAALFAAGEFATIYLSPKDYHRVHMPLAGRLTATNYIPGQLFSVNAVTAQNVD
;
A
#
# COMPACT_ATOMS: atom_id res chain seq x y z
N MET A 1 -13.74 -18.18 11.29
CA MET A 1 -12.85 -18.20 10.10
C MET A 1 -11.64 -17.32 10.31
N ASP A 2 -11.81 -16.16 10.95
CA ASP A 2 -10.74 -15.18 11.23
C ASP A 2 -9.56 -15.75 12.04
N THR A 3 -9.80 -16.59 13.04
CA THR A 3 -8.75 -17.17 13.89
C THR A 3 -7.81 -18.11 13.13
N ILE A 4 -8.33 -18.89 12.18
CA ILE A 4 -7.53 -19.80 11.33
C ILE A 4 -6.71 -18.98 10.32
N PHE A 5 -7.29 -17.93 9.74
CA PHE A 5 -6.59 -17.01 8.84
C PHE A 5 -5.42 -16.30 9.56
N ILE A 6 -5.64 -15.81 10.78
CA ILE A 6 -4.61 -15.18 11.61
C ILE A 6 -3.52 -16.18 11.99
N PHE A 7 -3.89 -17.39 12.42
CA PHE A 7 -2.92 -18.44 12.77
C PHE A 7 -2.05 -18.83 11.58
N LEU A 8 -2.63 -18.96 10.39
CA LEU A 8 -1.88 -19.19 9.15
C LEU A 8 -0.90 -18.06 8.85
N GLN A 9 -1.25 -16.79 9.11
CA GLN A 9 -0.30 -15.67 8.91
C GLN A 9 0.94 -15.78 9.80
N HIS A 10 0.85 -16.37 10.99
CA HIS A 10 1.98 -16.51 11.92
C HIS A 10 2.90 -17.68 11.55
N ILE A 11 2.38 -18.73 10.89
CA ILE A 11 3.16 -19.93 10.53
C ILE A 11 3.76 -19.83 9.13
N VAL A 12 3.07 -19.16 8.21
CA VAL A 12 3.57 -19.01 6.84
C VAL A 12 4.89 -18.25 6.86
N PRO A 13 5.97 -18.76 6.21
CA PRO A 13 7.23 -18.05 6.12
C PRO A 13 7.08 -16.84 5.19
N GLN A 14 6.58 -15.73 5.72
CA GLN A 14 6.12 -14.57 4.95
C GLN A 14 7.21 -14.00 4.05
N HIS A 15 8.47 -14.00 4.51
CA HIS A 15 9.61 -13.56 3.69
C HIS A 15 9.88 -14.48 2.50
N LEU A 16 9.79 -15.81 2.68
CA LEU A 16 9.97 -16.76 1.59
C LEU A 16 8.81 -16.65 0.60
N LEU A 17 7.58 -16.59 1.10
CA LEU A 17 6.40 -16.39 0.28
C LEU A 17 6.50 -15.09 -0.52
N SER A 18 6.84 -13.97 0.13
CA SER A 18 7.02 -12.67 -0.52
C SER A 18 8.09 -12.72 -1.63
N ARG A 19 9.24 -13.37 -1.38
CA ARG A 19 10.29 -13.56 -2.39
C ARG A 19 9.82 -14.42 -3.57
N CYS A 20 9.13 -15.52 -3.31
CA CYS A 20 8.59 -16.38 -4.34
C CYS A 20 7.52 -15.66 -5.17
N THR A 21 6.57 -14.98 -4.52
CA THR A 21 5.54 -14.17 -5.18
C THR A 21 6.16 -13.03 -5.98
N GLY A 22 7.19 -12.36 -5.46
CA GLY A 22 7.94 -11.34 -6.20
C GLY A 22 8.60 -11.91 -7.45
N ALA A 23 9.30 -13.05 -7.33
CA ALA A 23 9.91 -13.72 -8.48
C ALA A 23 8.86 -14.11 -9.54
N LEU A 24 7.72 -14.65 -9.12
CA LEU A 24 6.59 -14.97 -10.01
C LEU A 24 5.98 -13.70 -10.63
N ALA A 25 5.88 -12.61 -9.88
CA ALA A 25 5.35 -11.34 -10.37
C ALA A 25 6.26 -10.70 -11.44
N HIS A 26 7.56 -10.96 -11.40
CA HIS A 26 8.53 -10.54 -12.41
C HIS A 26 8.66 -11.49 -13.61
N LEU A 27 8.03 -12.67 -13.55
CA LEU A 27 8.09 -13.66 -14.62
C LEU A 27 7.47 -13.11 -15.90
N ARG A 28 8.27 -13.10 -16.98
CA ARG A 28 7.85 -12.66 -18.32
C ARG A 28 7.36 -13.80 -19.21
N HIS A 29 7.90 -14.99 -18.99
CA HIS A 29 7.61 -16.19 -19.77
C HIS A 29 7.27 -17.38 -18.87
N PRO A 30 6.29 -18.21 -19.24
CA PRO A 30 5.56 -18.13 -20.51
C PRO A 30 4.44 -17.08 -20.49
N ALA A 31 4.25 -16.38 -21.61
CA ALA A 31 3.32 -15.25 -21.70
C ALA A 31 1.86 -15.65 -21.40
N TRP A 32 1.46 -16.89 -21.73
CA TRP A 32 0.12 -17.39 -21.44
C TRP A 32 -0.19 -17.41 -19.94
N LEU A 33 0.79 -17.79 -19.11
CA LEU A 33 0.61 -17.90 -17.66
C LEU A 33 0.48 -16.50 -17.05
N LYS A 34 1.40 -15.60 -17.40
CA LYS A 34 1.35 -14.20 -17.00
C LYS A 34 0.02 -13.54 -17.40
N ASN A 35 -0.39 -13.69 -18.66
CA ASN A 35 -1.65 -13.14 -19.15
C ASN A 35 -2.86 -13.72 -18.40
N TRP A 36 -2.86 -15.01 -18.11
CA TRP A 36 -3.91 -15.67 -17.34
C TRP A 36 -3.99 -15.10 -15.92
N VAL A 37 -2.86 -14.96 -15.22
CA VAL A 37 -2.82 -14.39 -13.86
C VAL A 37 -3.35 -12.96 -13.85
N ILE A 38 -2.88 -12.10 -14.78
CA ILE A 38 -3.35 -10.71 -14.88
C ILE A 38 -4.86 -10.68 -15.13
N GLN A 39 -5.37 -11.48 -16.07
CA GLN A 39 -6.80 -11.52 -16.40
C GLN A 39 -7.65 -11.95 -15.21
N ARG A 40 -7.21 -12.98 -14.47
CA ARG A 40 -7.89 -13.44 -13.25
C ARG A 40 -7.89 -12.38 -12.16
N PHE A 41 -6.79 -11.65 -12.00
CA PHE A 41 -6.69 -10.56 -11.05
C PHE A 41 -7.66 -9.42 -11.39
N ILE A 42 -7.70 -8.99 -12.67
CA ILE A 42 -8.64 -7.97 -13.15
C ILE A 42 -10.08 -8.36 -12.85
N GLN A 43 -10.46 -9.60 -13.16
CA GLN A 43 -11.82 -10.10 -12.91
C GLN A 43 -12.15 -10.21 -11.43
N HIS A 44 -11.19 -10.63 -10.59
CA HIS A 44 -11.44 -10.86 -9.17
C HIS A 44 -11.55 -9.55 -8.38
N PHE A 45 -10.71 -8.58 -8.70
CA PHE A 45 -10.66 -7.29 -7.98
C PHE A 45 -11.41 -6.16 -8.70
N ASP A 46 -12.00 -6.43 -9.86
CA ASP A 46 -12.71 -5.44 -10.69
C ASP A 46 -11.82 -4.22 -11.02
N VAL A 47 -10.67 -4.51 -11.64
CA VAL A 47 -9.68 -3.48 -11.98
C VAL A 47 -10.15 -2.67 -13.17
N ASN A 48 -10.30 -1.35 -13.00
CA ASN A 48 -10.65 -0.46 -14.10
C ASN A 48 -9.45 -0.26 -15.05
N MET A 49 -9.44 -1.00 -16.17
CA MET A 49 -8.42 -0.87 -17.22
C MET A 49 -8.65 0.31 -18.17
N ALA A 50 -9.82 0.96 -18.12
CA ALA A 50 -10.12 2.12 -18.94
C ALA A 50 -9.33 3.36 -18.52
N GLU A 51 -8.82 3.41 -17.28
CA GLU A 51 -7.99 4.50 -16.78
C GLU A 51 -6.48 4.24 -16.95
N ALA A 52 -6.09 2.99 -17.23
CA ALA A 52 -4.68 2.64 -17.42
C ALA A 52 -4.16 3.21 -18.76
N ALA A 53 -2.93 3.74 -18.78
CA ALA A 53 -2.31 4.23 -20.03
C ALA A 53 -2.15 3.11 -21.07
N GLN A 54 -2.00 1.86 -20.60
CA GLN A 54 -2.08 0.67 -21.41
C GLN A 54 -3.31 -0.15 -21.01
N SER A 55 -4.40 0.00 -21.75
CA SER A 55 -5.66 -0.69 -21.45
C SER A 55 -5.66 -2.18 -21.81
N ASP A 56 -4.80 -2.64 -22.73
CA ASP A 56 -4.68 -4.06 -23.06
C ASP A 56 -3.77 -4.79 -22.05
N PRO A 57 -4.32 -5.65 -21.17
CA PRO A 57 -3.54 -6.32 -20.13
C PRO A 57 -2.49 -7.29 -20.67
N LYS A 58 -2.60 -7.75 -21.93
CA LYS A 58 -1.64 -8.68 -22.51
C LYS A 58 -0.31 -8.02 -22.85
N ARG A 59 -0.30 -6.68 -22.98
CA ARG A 59 0.87 -5.89 -23.36
C ARG A 59 1.86 -5.64 -22.23
N TYR A 60 1.46 -5.80 -20.97
CA TYR A 60 2.39 -5.76 -19.84
C TYR A 60 3.36 -6.95 -19.90
N ALA A 61 4.66 -6.73 -19.73
CA ALA A 61 5.65 -7.80 -19.82
C ALA A 61 5.62 -8.74 -18.61
N SER A 62 5.13 -8.29 -17.45
CA SER A 62 4.97 -9.11 -16.25
C SER A 62 3.76 -8.67 -15.40
N PHE A 63 3.39 -9.46 -14.39
CA PHE A 63 2.34 -9.07 -13.45
C PHE A 63 2.73 -7.81 -12.65
N ASN A 64 4.01 -7.68 -12.27
CA ASN A 64 4.48 -6.51 -11.53
C ASN A 64 4.37 -5.20 -12.35
N GLU A 65 4.61 -5.27 -13.65
CA GLU A 65 4.41 -4.12 -14.55
C GLU A 65 2.93 -3.73 -14.64
N PHE A 66 2.02 -4.70 -14.70
CA PHE A 66 0.58 -4.48 -14.60
C PHE A 66 0.17 -3.90 -13.23
N PHE A 67 0.71 -4.42 -12.13
CA PHE A 67 0.38 -3.98 -10.78
C PHE A 67 0.79 -2.52 -10.55
N THR A 68 1.93 -2.13 -11.12
CA THR A 68 2.47 -0.76 -11.11
C THR A 68 2.14 0.03 -12.38
N ARG A 69 1.05 -0.33 -13.08
CA ARG A 69 0.64 0.29 -14.35
C ARG A 69 0.53 1.82 -14.25
N PRO A 70 1.01 2.59 -15.24
CA PRO A 70 0.70 4.01 -15.32
C PRO A 70 -0.78 4.25 -15.64
N LEU A 71 -1.33 5.35 -15.15
CA LEU A 71 -2.64 5.86 -15.56
C LEU A 71 -2.51 6.76 -16.79
N GLN A 72 -3.60 6.93 -17.52
CA GLN A 72 -3.72 7.92 -18.60
C GLN A 72 -3.54 9.34 -18.06
N ASP A 73 -3.03 10.23 -18.90
CA ASP A 73 -2.95 11.64 -18.55
C ASP A 73 -4.35 12.22 -18.35
N GLY A 74 -4.51 13.07 -17.34
CA GLY A 74 -5.76 13.80 -17.07
C GLY A 74 -6.84 13.01 -16.31
N VAL A 75 -6.70 11.70 -16.07
CA VAL A 75 -7.70 10.92 -15.30
C VAL A 75 -7.63 11.16 -13.79
N ARG A 76 -6.63 11.92 -13.34
CA ARG A 76 -6.44 12.38 -11.96
C ARG A 76 -6.04 13.86 -11.98
N PRO A 77 -7.00 14.79 -12.23
CA PRO A 77 -6.71 16.22 -12.14
C PRO A 77 -6.29 16.59 -10.71
N ILE A 78 -5.27 17.42 -10.58
CA ILE A 78 -4.78 17.90 -9.29
C ILE A 78 -5.68 19.06 -8.84
N ALA A 79 -6.24 18.96 -7.63
CA ALA A 79 -7.08 20.01 -7.06
C ALA A 79 -6.24 21.24 -6.65
N GLU A 80 -6.85 22.41 -6.71
CA GLU A 80 -6.31 23.63 -6.10
C GLU A 80 -6.52 23.55 -4.57
N ALA A 81 -5.55 22.95 -3.88
CA ALA A 81 -5.55 22.78 -2.43
C ALA A 81 -4.11 22.83 -1.88
N ASP A 82 -3.96 23.18 -0.61
CA ASP A 82 -2.65 23.19 0.06
C ASP A 82 -2.02 21.80 0.14
N ILE A 83 -2.85 20.77 0.29
CA ILE A 83 -2.47 19.36 0.35
C ILE A 83 -3.45 18.54 -0.48
N VAL A 84 -2.94 17.74 -1.40
CA VAL A 84 -3.73 16.80 -2.21
C VAL A 84 -3.52 15.35 -1.77
N CYS A 85 -4.45 14.46 -2.15
CA CYS A 85 -4.31 13.05 -1.82
C CYS A 85 -3.10 12.43 -2.56
N PRO A 86 -2.19 11.72 -1.87
CA PRO A 86 -0.98 11.18 -2.49
C PRO A 86 -1.22 9.87 -3.26
N ALA A 87 -2.35 9.19 -3.06
CA ALA A 87 -2.61 7.88 -3.65
C ALA A 87 -4.11 7.61 -3.83
N ASP A 88 -4.44 6.73 -4.78
CA ASP A 88 -5.77 6.13 -4.90
C ASP A 88 -5.98 5.11 -3.78
N GLY A 89 -7.14 5.12 -3.13
CA GLY A 89 -7.45 4.16 -2.07
C GLY A 89 -8.55 4.67 -1.15
N ALA A 90 -8.56 4.17 0.08
CA ALA A 90 -9.51 4.58 1.10
C ALA A 90 -8.77 5.11 2.34
N ILE A 91 -9.29 6.18 2.94
CA ILE A 91 -8.84 6.64 4.26
C ILE A 91 -9.24 5.56 5.27
N SER A 92 -8.24 4.87 5.83
CA SER A 92 -8.43 3.90 6.89
C SER A 92 -8.69 4.60 8.21
N GLN A 93 -7.87 5.61 8.54
CA GLN A 93 -7.98 6.46 9.74
C GLN A 93 -7.37 7.82 9.45
N MET A 94 -7.87 8.87 10.11
CA MET A 94 -7.26 10.20 10.10
C MET A 94 -7.61 10.95 11.39
N GLY A 95 -6.79 11.93 11.77
CA GLY A 95 -7.07 12.78 12.92
C GLY A 95 -5.81 13.40 13.52
N ALA A 96 -5.96 13.98 14.71
CA ALA A 96 -4.86 14.54 15.46
C ALA A 96 -4.01 13.44 16.12
N ILE A 97 -2.71 13.67 16.19
CA ILE A 97 -1.77 12.89 16.99
C ILE A 97 -1.87 13.42 18.42
N GLN A 98 -2.26 12.56 19.37
CA GLN A 98 -2.40 12.94 20.78
C GLN A 98 -1.27 12.31 21.59
N GLU A 99 -0.46 13.14 22.24
CA GLU A 99 0.68 12.67 23.06
C GLU A 99 1.64 11.74 22.29
N GLY A 100 1.83 11.98 20.99
CA GLY A 100 2.67 11.14 20.13
C GLY A 100 2.06 9.78 19.76
N LEU A 101 0.75 9.60 19.98
CA LEU A 101 -0.01 8.40 19.61
C LEU A 101 -0.93 8.69 18.42
N LEU A 102 -0.91 7.77 17.45
CA LEU A 102 -1.85 7.73 16.33
C LEU A 102 -2.95 6.73 16.67
N PHE A 103 -4.20 7.13 16.43
CA PHE A 103 -5.34 6.23 16.56
C PHE A 103 -5.41 5.25 15.39
N GLN A 104 -5.56 3.97 15.70
CA GLN A 104 -5.85 2.90 14.73
C GLN A 104 -7.23 2.30 15.02
N ALA A 105 -7.74 1.50 14.09
CA ALA A 105 -9.02 0.82 14.23
C ALA A 105 -9.10 -0.01 15.54
N LYS A 106 -10.32 -0.10 16.11
CA LYS A 106 -10.65 -0.87 17.32
C LYS A 106 -9.88 -0.45 18.61
N GLY A 107 -9.63 0.85 18.80
CA GLY A 107 -9.09 1.36 20.07
C GLY A 107 -7.59 1.11 20.27
N ARG A 108 -6.89 0.69 19.23
CA ARG A 108 -5.45 0.46 19.23
C ARG A 108 -4.73 1.76 18.88
N HIS A 109 -3.61 2.02 19.54
CA HIS A 109 -2.80 3.20 19.29
C HIS A 109 -1.36 2.79 18.95
N PHE A 110 -0.74 3.49 18.00
CA PHE A 110 0.67 3.33 17.68
C PHE A 110 1.43 4.58 18.07
N SER A 111 2.64 4.41 18.62
CA SER A 111 3.51 5.54 18.83
C SER A 111 4.12 6.01 17.52
N VAL A 112 4.14 7.33 17.29
CA VAL A 112 4.94 7.98 16.23
C VAL A 112 6.40 7.51 16.32
N GLY A 113 6.93 7.36 17.54
CA GLY A 113 8.30 6.89 17.75
C GLY A 113 8.52 5.48 17.22
N GLN A 114 7.55 4.58 17.39
CA GLN A 114 7.63 3.21 16.84
C GLN A 114 7.56 3.21 15.31
N LEU A 115 6.64 3.99 14.72
CA LEU A 115 6.52 4.13 13.26
C LEU A 115 7.80 4.69 12.63
N LEU A 116 8.52 5.55 13.35
CA LEU A 116 9.78 6.14 12.92
C LEU A 116 11.02 5.36 13.39
N GLY A 117 10.86 4.10 13.79
CA GLY A 117 11.99 3.20 14.09
C GLY A 117 12.77 3.58 15.35
N GLY A 118 12.14 4.26 16.30
CA GLY A 118 12.74 4.69 17.55
C GLY A 118 13.43 6.07 17.51
N ASP A 119 13.37 6.79 16.39
CA ASP A 119 13.96 8.14 16.27
C ASP A 119 13.14 9.19 17.03
N ARG A 120 13.49 9.39 18.30
CA ARG A 120 12.82 10.34 19.20
C ARG A 120 12.90 11.78 18.72
N LYS A 121 14.00 12.20 18.08
CA LYS A 121 14.17 13.58 17.63
C LYS A 121 13.21 13.88 16.49
N ARG A 122 13.09 12.96 15.53
CA ARG A 122 12.14 13.07 14.44
C ARG A 122 10.70 12.93 14.91
N ALA A 123 10.42 12.00 15.83
CA ALA A 123 9.08 11.81 16.38
C ALA A 123 8.54 13.06 17.08
N ALA A 124 9.41 13.82 17.78
CA ALA A 124 9.04 15.07 18.41
C ALA A 124 8.50 16.13 17.42
N LEU A 125 8.93 16.10 16.16
CA LEU A 125 8.45 17.02 15.12
C LEU A 125 6.97 16.78 14.76
N PHE A 126 6.43 15.59 15.04
CA PHE A 126 5.08 15.19 14.68
C PHE A 126 4.17 14.98 15.91
N ALA A 127 4.68 15.19 17.13
CA ALA A 127 4.01 14.78 18.37
C ALA A 127 2.62 15.42 18.61
N ALA A 128 2.36 16.58 18.01
CA ALA A 128 1.08 17.29 18.04
C ALA A 128 0.56 17.62 16.62
N GLY A 129 0.97 16.82 15.62
CA GLY A 129 0.55 16.99 14.24
C GLY A 129 -0.78 16.29 13.94
N GLU A 130 -1.12 16.21 12.66
CA GLU A 130 -2.23 15.44 12.13
C GLU A 130 -1.71 14.27 11.30
N PHE A 131 -2.50 13.20 11.21
CA PHE A 131 -2.17 12.04 10.39
C PHE A 131 -3.35 11.62 9.53
N ALA A 132 -3.03 10.97 8.41
CA ALA A 132 -3.98 10.22 7.60
C ALA A 132 -3.31 8.92 7.13
N THR A 133 -4.00 7.80 7.31
CA THR A 133 -3.58 6.47 6.88
C THR A 133 -4.44 6.05 5.71
N ILE A 134 -3.83 5.85 4.54
CA ILE A 134 -4.51 5.47 3.31
C ILE A 134 -4.22 4.00 3.00
N TYR A 135 -5.27 3.22 2.80
CA TYR A 135 -5.18 1.83 2.36
C TYR A 135 -5.38 1.74 0.84
N LEU A 136 -4.40 1.15 0.15
CA LEU A 136 -4.50 0.82 -1.27
C LEU A 136 -4.95 -0.63 -1.39
N SER A 137 -6.13 -0.83 -1.96
CA SER A 137 -6.66 -2.15 -2.25
C SER A 137 -6.01 -2.72 -3.52
N PRO A 138 -6.02 -4.05 -3.74
CA PRO A 138 -5.36 -4.66 -4.90
C PRO A 138 -5.81 -4.12 -6.27
N LYS A 139 -7.01 -3.54 -6.39
CA LYS A 139 -7.47 -2.95 -7.65
C LYS A 139 -6.92 -1.56 -7.95
N ASP A 140 -6.49 -0.84 -6.92
CA ASP A 140 -6.14 0.57 -7.03
C ASP A 140 -4.85 0.78 -7.84
N TYR A 141 -4.54 2.04 -8.10
CA TYR A 141 -3.27 2.43 -8.71
C TYR A 141 -2.17 2.44 -7.63
N HIS A 142 -1.13 1.63 -7.81
CA HIS A 142 -0.10 1.37 -6.79
C HIS A 142 1.17 2.21 -6.96
N ARG A 143 1.05 3.45 -7.41
CA ARG A 143 2.14 4.43 -7.26
C ARG A 143 1.66 5.57 -6.37
N VAL A 144 2.55 6.03 -5.50
CA VAL A 144 2.30 7.13 -4.57
C VAL A 144 2.98 8.38 -5.11
N HIS A 145 2.27 9.50 -5.04
CA HIS A 145 2.72 10.82 -5.48
C HIS A 145 2.90 11.76 -4.30
N MET A 146 3.58 12.89 -4.54
CA MET A 146 3.78 13.91 -3.52
C MET A 146 2.46 14.67 -3.27
N PRO A 147 2.02 14.81 -2.01
CA PRO A 147 0.79 15.51 -1.67
C PRO A 147 0.93 17.05 -1.72
N LEU A 148 2.17 17.56 -1.75
CA LEU A 148 2.51 18.97 -1.88
C LEU A 148 3.98 19.13 -2.34
N ALA A 149 4.38 20.33 -2.74
CA ALA A 149 5.76 20.63 -3.13
C ALA A 149 6.71 20.55 -1.93
N GLY A 150 7.85 19.85 -2.09
CA GLY A 150 8.81 19.70 -1.01
C GLY A 150 10.20 19.32 -1.48
N ARG A 151 11.17 19.36 -0.58
CA ARG A 151 12.54 18.91 -0.80
C ARG A 151 12.79 17.64 0.00
N LEU A 152 13.28 16.58 -0.63
CA LEU A 152 13.69 15.36 0.05
C LEU A 152 14.84 15.68 1.04
N THR A 153 14.63 15.38 2.32
CA THR A 153 15.62 15.61 3.39
C THR A 153 16.18 14.32 3.99
N ALA A 154 15.39 13.23 3.98
CA ALA A 154 15.80 11.93 4.49
C ALA A 154 14.96 10.80 3.88
N THR A 155 15.55 9.60 3.82
CA THR A 155 14.85 8.33 3.56
C THR A 155 15.29 7.32 4.61
N ASN A 156 14.35 6.60 5.20
CA ASN A 156 14.64 5.62 6.25
C ASN A 156 14.00 4.28 5.90
N TYR A 157 14.78 3.20 5.91
CA TYR A 157 14.29 1.83 5.80
C TYR A 157 14.28 1.20 7.20
N ILE A 158 13.11 0.75 7.65
CA ILE A 158 12.93 0.08 8.94
C ILE A 158 12.60 -1.38 8.63
N PRO A 159 13.47 -2.34 9.00
CA PRO A 159 13.17 -3.75 8.80
C PRO A 159 12.00 -4.16 9.71
N GLY A 160 11.09 -4.98 9.19
CA GLY A 160 9.90 -5.42 9.89
C GLY A 160 9.31 -6.70 9.31
N GLN A 161 8.21 -7.16 9.93
CA GLN A 161 7.46 -8.33 9.47
C GLN A 161 6.52 -7.94 8.30
N LEU A 162 6.11 -8.93 7.50
CA LEU A 162 5.35 -8.72 6.27
C LEU A 162 3.90 -9.21 6.42
N PHE A 163 3.20 -8.67 7.41
CA PHE A 163 1.78 -8.96 7.58
C PHE A 163 0.94 -8.33 6.46
N SER A 164 -0.18 -8.99 6.12
CA SER A 164 -1.17 -8.39 5.23
C SER A 164 -1.75 -7.14 5.88
N VAL A 165 -1.91 -6.05 5.13
CA VAL A 165 -2.48 -4.80 5.67
C VAL A 165 -3.99 -4.70 5.44
N ASN A 166 -4.67 -5.80 5.13
CA ASN A 166 -6.13 -5.82 4.96
C ASN A 166 -6.85 -5.50 6.29
N ALA A 167 -8.12 -5.08 6.20
CA ALA A 167 -8.90 -4.66 7.37
C ALA A 167 -8.95 -5.72 8.48
N VAL A 168 -8.97 -7.01 8.13
CA VAL A 168 -9.00 -8.10 9.12
C VAL A 168 -7.66 -8.20 9.85
N THR A 169 -6.53 -8.16 9.16
CA THR A 169 -5.21 -8.24 9.81
C THR A 169 -4.89 -6.95 10.56
N ALA A 170 -5.16 -5.78 9.98
CA ALA A 170 -4.95 -4.49 10.64
C ALA A 170 -5.75 -4.36 11.95
N GLN A 171 -6.87 -5.08 12.07
CA GLN A 171 -7.70 -5.09 13.26
C GLN A 171 -7.30 -6.15 14.31
N ASN A 172 -6.45 -7.13 13.97
CA ASN A 172 -6.29 -8.34 14.79
C ASN A 172 -4.85 -8.86 14.92
N VAL A 173 -3.84 -8.22 14.32
CA VAL A 173 -2.42 -8.62 14.44
C VAL A 173 -1.60 -7.44 14.96
N ASP A 174 -0.59 -7.74 15.78
CA ASP A 174 0.32 -6.78 16.45
C ASP A 174 1.67 -6.68 15.73
#